data_AF-A0A961WK93-F1
#
_entry.id   AF-A0A961WK93-F1
#
_cell.length_a   1.000
_cell.length_b   1.000
_cell.length_c   1.000
_cell.angle_alpha   90.00
_cell.angle_beta   90.00
_cell.angle_gamma   90.00
#
_symmetry.space_group_name_H-M   'P 1'
#
loop_
_entity.id
_entity.type
_entity.pdbx_description
1 polymer ?
#
loop_
_entity_poly.entity_id
_entity_poly.type
_entity_poly.pdbx_seq_one_letter_code
_entity_poly.pdbx_strand_id
1 'polypeptide(L)'
;AVPAVVLIYLVTLNRPATAPGPDVDPQTGIEWYPVGRIVIWAAAISGIMALAAMVMISTDVEGLRVEVRKLIEAVLKAQLEAMNGGKALGEDDLVKLTDVLVYLLPAATALSWMLTILFNLWLAARITLASGRLPRPWPDIPAMRYPRSAPLVLAAASALTFLPGYAALGASALSGAFYFAYVLMGLAVIHYITRGQPWRPFALWALYAALLILNTGVSVLIALLGIADSFVSIRKSPPSGPPPTNPPAPGSRGT
;
A
#
# COMPACT_ATOMS: atom_id res chain seq x y z
N ALA A 1 -16.03 -8.19 4.57
CA ALA A 1 -16.00 -8.84 3.24
C ALA A 1 -15.88 -7.84 2.07
N VAL A 2 -16.57 -6.69 2.10
CA VAL A 2 -16.59 -5.71 0.99
C VAL A 2 -15.20 -5.34 0.41
N PRO A 3 -14.17 -4.99 1.23
CA PRO A 3 -12.83 -4.67 0.70
C PRO A 3 -12.23 -5.77 -0.17
N ALA A 4 -12.38 -7.03 0.26
CA ALA A 4 -11.86 -8.18 -0.46
C ALA A 4 -12.59 -8.36 -1.80
N VAL A 5 -13.92 -8.24 -1.81
CA VAL A 5 -14.72 -8.34 -3.05
C VAL A 5 -14.31 -7.27 -4.05
N VAL A 6 -14.16 -6.03 -3.61
CA VAL A 6 -13.75 -4.91 -4.47
C VAL A 6 -12.36 -5.16 -5.07
N LEU A 7 -11.38 -5.54 -4.26
CA LEU A 7 -10.02 -5.74 -4.77
C LEU A 7 -9.90 -6.99 -5.65
N ILE A 8 -10.65 -8.06 -5.36
CA ILE A 8 -10.72 -9.25 -6.23
C ILE A 8 -11.34 -8.88 -7.58
N TYR A 9 -12.44 -8.13 -7.58
CA TYR A 9 -13.05 -7.61 -8.79
C TYR A 9 -12.08 -6.77 -9.61
N LEU A 10 -11.34 -5.86 -8.97
CA LEU A 10 -10.32 -5.05 -9.65
C LEU A 10 -9.17 -5.90 -10.19
N VAL A 11 -8.73 -6.94 -9.48
CA VAL A 11 -7.67 -7.85 -9.96
C VAL A 11 -8.08 -8.62 -11.20
N THR A 12 -9.36 -9.00 -11.31
CA THR A 12 -9.89 -9.78 -12.44
C THR A 12 -10.42 -8.91 -13.59
N LEU A 13 -10.56 -7.60 -13.37
CA LEU A 13 -11.00 -6.67 -14.41
C LEU A 13 -9.98 -6.64 -15.56
N ASN A 14 -10.48 -6.82 -16.77
CA ASN A 14 -9.68 -6.89 -17.97
C ASN A 14 -10.46 -6.35 -19.18
N ARG A 15 -9.75 -6.00 -20.25
CA ARG A 15 -10.32 -5.56 -21.53
C ARG A 15 -9.42 -5.96 -22.70
N PRO A 16 -9.92 -6.01 -23.94
CA PRO A 16 -9.06 -6.13 -25.11
C PRO A 16 -8.07 -4.96 -25.18
N ALA A 17 -6.79 -5.25 -25.38
CA ALA A 17 -5.76 -4.23 -25.50
C ALA A 17 -5.91 -3.48 -26.84
N THR A 18 -5.77 -2.15 -26.78
CA THR A 18 -5.76 -1.28 -27.98
C THR A 18 -4.35 -0.89 -28.40
N ALA A 19 -3.37 -1.07 -27.51
CA ALA A 19 -1.95 -0.83 -27.75
C ALA A 19 -1.11 -1.72 -26.83
N PRO A 20 0.17 -1.98 -27.16
CA PRO A 20 1.10 -2.63 -26.25
C PRO A 20 1.25 -1.86 -24.94
N GLY A 21 1.37 -2.57 -23.82
CA GLY A 21 1.50 -1.96 -22.50
C GLY A 21 2.02 -2.93 -21.45
N PRO A 22 2.44 -2.43 -20.27
CA PRO A 22 3.02 -3.26 -19.22
C PRO A 22 2.03 -4.24 -18.57
N ASP A 23 0.73 -3.96 -18.67
CA ASP A 23 -0.35 -4.80 -18.15
C ASP A 23 -1.05 -5.63 -19.24
N VAL A 24 -0.51 -5.63 -20.48
CA VAL A 24 -1.03 -6.41 -21.61
C VAL A 24 -0.37 -7.78 -21.63
N ASP A 25 -1.18 -8.82 -21.66
CA ASP A 25 -0.70 -10.17 -21.95
C ASP A 25 -0.39 -10.29 -23.46
N PRO A 26 0.89 -10.50 -23.84
CA PRO A 26 1.29 -10.57 -25.25
C PRO A 26 0.67 -11.75 -26.01
N GLN A 27 0.27 -12.83 -25.30
CA GLN A 27 -0.26 -14.04 -25.92
C GLN A 27 -1.74 -13.90 -26.25
N THR A 28 -2.51 -13.24 -25.37
CA THR A 28 -3.96 -13.14 -25.49
C THR A 28 -4.43 -11.77 -25.97
N GLY A 29 -3.57 -10.74 -25.95
CA GLY A 29 -3.94 -9.36 -26.25
C GLY A 29 -4.89 -8.76 -25.21
N ILE A 30 -4.98 -9.34 -24.01
CA ILE A 30 -5.83 -8.87 -22.92
C ILE A 30 -5.03 -7.90 -22.04
N GLU A 31 -5.55 -6.69 -21.85
CA GLU A 31 -5.05 -5.71 -20.89
C GLU A 31 -5.74 -5.93 -19.53
N TRP A 32 -4.95 -6.27 -18.51
CA TRP A 32 -5.42 -6.45 -17.15
C TRP A 32 -5.41 -5.13 -16.38
N TYR A 33 -6.25 -5.02 -15.35
CA TYR A 33 -6.26 -3.83 -14.51
C TYR A 33 -4.88 -3.60 -13.84
N PRO A 34 -4.31 -2.39 -13.93
CA PRO A 34 -2.94 -2.13 -13.49
C PRO A 34 -2.70 -2.41 -12.01
N VAL A 35 -1.60 -3.10 -11.69
CA VAL A 35 -1.22 -3.43 -10.29
C VAL A 35 -1.09 -2.17 -9.44
N GLY A 36 -0.51 -1.10 -9.98
CA GLY A 36 -0.36 0.14 -9.24
C GLY A 36 -1.69 0.76 -8.82
N ARG A 37 -2.74 0.64 -9.65
CA ARG A 37 -4.09 1.12 -9.28
C ARG A 37 -4.72 0.29 -8.17
N ILE A 38 -4.45 -1.02 -8.13
CA ILE A 38 -4.92 -1.91 -7.06
C ILE A 38 -4.33 -1.48 -5.72
N VAL A 39 -3.04 -1.13 -5.68
CA VAL A 39 -2.39 -0.63 -4.46
C VAL A 39 -2.99 0.71 -4.00
N ILE A 40 -3.30 1.61 -4.94
CA ILE A 40 -3.97 2.89 -4.62
C ILE A 40 -5.38 2.66 -4.07
N TRP A 41 -6.15 1.72 -4.64
CA TRP A 41 -7.45 1.34 -4.09
C TRP A 41 -7.33 0.71 -2.70
N ALA A 42 -6.32 -0.13 -2.47
CA ALA A 42 -6.06 -0.67 -1.15
C ALA A 42 -5.78 0.45 -0.13
N ALA A 43 -4.95 1.44 -0.49
CA ALA A 43 -4.68 2.59 0.38
C ALA A 43 -5.96 3.40 0.70
N ALA A 44 -6.77 3.71 -0.32
CA ALA A 44 -8.02 4.44 -0.13
C ALA A 44 -9.02 3.68 0.75
N ILE A 45 -9.22 2.39 0.47
CA ILE A 45 -10.11 1.53 1.25
C ILE A 45 -9.63 1.44 2.70
N SER A 46 -8.34 1.21 2.93
CA SER A 46 -7.79 1.11 4.29
C SER A 46 -7.89 2.41 5.09
N GLY A 47 -7.68 3.57 4.44
CA GLY A 47 -7.90 4.87 5.07
C GLY A 47 -9.38 5.09 5.45
N ILE A 48 -10.30 4.75 4.55
CA ILE A 48 -11.76 4.83 4.82
C ILE A 48 -12.15 3.87 5.95
N MET A 49 -11.59 2.66 5.98
CA MET A 49 -11.87 1.69 7.04
C MET A 49 -11.34 2.16 8.39
N ALA A 50 -10.16 2.76 8.44
CA ALA A 50 -9.64 3.36 9.66
C ALA A 50 -10.53 4.52 10.13
N LEU A 51 -10.98 5.39 9.21
CA LEU A 51 -11.95 6.43 9.53
C LEU A 51 -13.26 5.86 10.08
N ALA A 52 -13.82 4.85 9.44
CA ALA A 52 -15.05 4.18 9.91
C ALA A 52 -14.86 3.55 11.29
N ALA A 53 -13.71 2.90 11.53
CA ALA A 53 -13.38 2.31 12.83
C ALA A 53 -13.28 3.38 13.93
N MET A 54 -12.69 4.54 13.64
CA MET A 54 -12.66 5.65 14.58
C MET A 54 -14.06 6.15 14.93
N VAL A 55 -14.93 6.32 13.92
CA VAL A 55 -16.31 6.80 14.13
C VAL A 55 -17.12 5.81 14.98
N MET A 56 -16.84 4.51 14.85
CA MET A 56 -17.43 3.48 15.70
C MET A 56 -16.96 3.54 17.15
N ILE A 57 -15.75 4.03 17.41
CA ILE A 57 -15.22 4.22 18.77
C ILE A 57 -15.79 5.50 19.39
N SER A 58 -15.68 6.62 18.69
CA SER A 58 -16.21 7.92 19.13
C SER A 58 -16.38 8.86 17.93
N THR A 59 -17.43 9.69 17.99
CA THR A 59 -17.75 10.70 16.97
C THR A 59 -16.99 12.01 17.17
N ASP A 60 -16.32 12.19 18.30
CA ASP A 60 -15.50 13.37 18.60
C ASP A 60 -14.12 12.99 19.17
N VAL A 61 -13.21 13.96 19.13
CA VAL A 61 -11.80 13.78 19.50
C VAL A 61 -11.63 13.53 20.99
N GLU A 62 -12.49 14.11 21.84
CA GLU A 62 -12.37 13.95 23.28
C GLU A 62 -12.77 12.54 23.71
N GLY A 63 -13.85 12.00 23.14
CA GLY A 63 -14.21 10.60 23.33
C GLY A 63 -13.11 9.65 22.84
N LEU A 64 -12.45 9.95 21.70
CA LEU A 64 -11.30 9.17 21.23
C LEU A 64 -10.12 9.22 22.23
N ARG A 65 -9.82 10.40 22.79
CA ARG A 65 -8.79 10.54 23.84
C ARG A 65 -9.09 9.68 25.05
N VAL A 66 -10.33 9.69 25.52
CA VAL A 66 -10.76 8.89 26.67
C VAL A 66 -10.53 7.40 26.41
N GLU A 67 -10.93 6.90 25.25
CA GLU A 67 -10.76 5.48 24.91
C GLU A 67 -9.29 5.10 24.70
N VAL A 68 -8.49 5.94 24.03
CA VAL A 68 -7.05 5.73 23.87
C VAL A 68 -6.35 5.73 25.23
N ARG A 69 -6.73 6.64 26.13
CA ARG A 69 -6.18 6.71 27.48
C ARG A 69 -6.47 5.43 28.28
N LYS A 70 -7.72 4.93 28.24
CA LYS A 70 -8.09 3.65 28.88
C LYS A 70 -7.24 2.49 28.34
N LEU A 71 -7.00 2.46 27.03
CA LEU A 71 -6.16 1.43 26.41
C LEU A 71 -4.71 1.51 26.90
N ILE A 72 -4.13 2.71 26.95
CA ILE A 72 -2.76 2.95 27.46
C ILE A 72 -2.66 2.49 28.91
N GLU A 73 -3.58 2.92 29.77
CA GLU A 73 -3.60 2.55 31.19
C GLU A 73 -3.71 1.03 31.38
N ALA A 74 -4.55 0.36 30.58
CA ALA A 74 -4.68 -1.10 30.62
C ALA A 74 -3.38 -1.82 30.21
N VAL A 75 -2.72 -1.36 29.15
CA VAL A 75 -1.43 -1.94 28.68
C VAL A 75 -0.33 -1.69 29.70
N LEU A 76 -0.23 -0.49 30.26
CA LEU A 76 0.76 -0.15 31.28
C LEU A 76 0.56 -0.97 32.55
N LYS A 77 -0.69 -1.13 33.00
CA LYS A 77 -1.01 -1.99 34.14
C LYS A 77 -0.56 -3.43 33.89
N ALA A 78 -0.88 -4.00 32.73
CA ALA A 78 -0.44 -5.34 32.37
C ALA A 78 1.10 -5.46 32.32
N GLN A 79 1.81 -4.44 31.82
CA GLN A 79 3.27 -4.43 31.81
C GLN A 79 3.88 -4.32 33.22
N LEU A 80 3.30 -3.49 34.10
CA LEU A 80 3.75 -3.34 35.47
C LEU A 80 3.60 -4.64 36.27
N GLU A 81 2.49 -5.35 36.06
CA GLU A 81 2.25 -6.69 36.61
C GLU A 81 3.27 -7.70 36.08
N ALA A 82 3.62 -7.65 34.78
CA ALA A 82 4.60 -8.55 34.17
C ALA A 82 6.06 -8.27 34.58
N MET A 83 6.41 -7.02 34.90
CA MET A 83 7.78 -6.59 35.23
C MET A 83 8.06 -6.50 36.74
N ASN A 84 7.22 -7.07 37.61
CA ASN A 84 7.36 -7.02 39.07
C ASN A 84 7.52 -5.57 39.62
N GLY A 85 6.65 -4.65 39.20
CA GLY A 85 6.55 -3.33 39.85
C GLY A 85 7.54 -2.30 39.32
N GLY A 86 7.70 -2.22 38.00
CA GLY A 86 8.35 -1.09 37.35
C GLY A 86 7.74 0.27 37.75
N LYS A 87 8.41 1.38 37.42
CA LYS A 87 7.89 2.72 37.72
C LYS A 87 6.70 3.02 36.81
N ALA A 88 5.53 3.32 37.40
CA ALA A 88 4.38 3.82 36.66
C ALA A 88 4.71 5.19 36.02
N LEU A 89 4.18 5.44 34.83
CA LEU A 89 4.28 6.76 34.19
C LEU A 89 3.57 7.81 35.05
N GLY A 90 4.11 9.02 35.10
CA GLY A 90 3.42 10.15 35.73
C GLY A 90 2.23 10.60 34.91
N GLU A 91 1.26 11.27 35.55
CA GLU A 91 0.04 11.77 34.91
C GLU A 91 0.34 12.67 33.69
N ASP A 92 1.33 13.56 33.80
CA ASP A 92 1.73 14.44 32.71
C ASP A 92 2.30 13.68 31.50
N ASP A 93 3.02 12.58 31.74
CA ASP A 93 3.57 11.73 30.69
C ASP A 93 2.46 10.93 30.00
N LEU A 94 1.45 10.48 30.76
CA LEU A 94 0.27 9.81 30.23
C LEU A 94 -0.54 10.74 29.32
N VAL A 95 -0.74 12.00 29.71
CA VAL A 95 -1.44 12.99 28.88
C VAL A 95 -0.71 13.21 27.55
N LYS A 96 0.62 13.46 27.60
CA LYS A 96 1.42 13.65 26.39
C LYS A 96 1.41 12.42 25.48
N LEU A 97 1.55 11.22 26.06
CA LEU A 97 1.51 9.97 25.32
C LEU A 97 0.14 9.75 24.67
N THR A 98 -0.95 10.05 25.39
CA THR A 98 -2.32 9.97 24.87
C THR A 98 -2.50 10.91 23.69
N ASP A 99 -2.09 12.17 23.81
CA ASP A 99 -2.21 13.14 22.72
C ASP A 99 -1.45 12.67 21.47
N VAL A 100 -0.20 12.23 21.62
CA VAL A 100 0.59 11.70 20.49
C VAL A 100 -0.09 10.49 19.86
N LEU A 101 -0.57 9.54 20.67
CA LEU A 101 -1.20 8.33 20.17
C LEU A 101 -2.52 8.60 19.47
N VAL A 102 -3.36 9.52 19.97
CA VAL A 102 -4.62 9.89 19.31
C VAL A 102 -4.38 10.40 17.88
N TYR A 103 -3.31 11.16 17.65
CA TYR A 103 -2.99 11.65 16.30
C TYR A 103 -2.33 10.61 15.38
N LEU A 104 -1.60 9.65 15.95
CA LEU A 104 -0.89 8.60 15.19
C LEU A 104 -1.75 7.37 14.93
N LEU A 105 -2.67 7.05 15.83
CA LEU A 105 -3.55 5.88 15.77
C LEU A 105 -4.25 5.75 14.41
N PRO A 106 -4.85 6.80 13.82
CA PRO A 106 -5.58 6.67 12.56
C PRO A 106 -4.69 6.20 11.42
N ALA A 107 -3.49 6.78 11.31
CA ALA A 107 -2.49 6.41 10.30
C ALA A 107 -1.97 4.99 10.52
N ALA A 108 -1.69 4.61 11.77
CA ALA A 108 -1.22 3.27 12.13
C ALA A 108 -2.30 2.20 11.87
N THR A 109 -3.55 2.50 12.20
CA THR A 109 -4.70 1.63 11.89
C THR A 109 -4.83 1.47 10.37
N ALA A 110 -4.85 2.56 9.61
CA ALA A 110 -4.97 2.48 8.15
C ALA A 110 -3.82 1.67 7.52
N LEU A 111 -2.59 1.87 7.99
CA LEU A 111 -1.42 1.09 7.60
C LEU A 111 -1.61 -0.41 7.89
N SER A 112 -2.05 -0.76 9.10
CA SER A 112 -2.30 -2.14 9.50
C SER A 112 -3.33 -2.81 8.60
N TRP A 113 -4.47 -2.16 8.36
CA TRP A 113 -5.49 -2.66 7.44
C TRP A 113 -4.96 -2.83 6.01
N MET A 114 -4.15 -1.89 5.53
CA MET A 114 -3.57 -1.97 4.19
C MET A 114 -2.61 -3.15 4.06
N LEU A 115 -1.73 -3.34 5.04
CA LEU A 115 -0.84 -4.50 5.12
C LEU A 115 -1.62 -5.81 5.09
N THR A 116 -2.64 -5.95 5.94
CA THR A 116 -3.47 -7.15 6.01
C THR A 116 -4.16 -7.41 4.67
N ILE A 117 -4.76 -6.40 4.05
CA ILE A 117 -5.50 -6.56 2.79
C ILE A 117 -4.55 -6.92 1.64
N LEU A 118 -3.41 -6.24 1.51
CA LEU A 118 -2.43 -6.53 0.47
C LEU A 118 -1.80 -7.91 0.65
N PHE A 119 -1.48 -8.29 1.89
CA PHE A 119 -0.97 -9.63 2.21
C PHE A 119 -1.98 -10.71 1.85
N ASN A 120 -3.24 -10.54 2.25
CA ASN A 120 -4.31 -11.48 1.93
C ASN A 120 -4.53 -11.59 0.42
N LEU A 121 -4.49 -10.46 -0.31
CA LEU A 121 -4.64 -10.44 -1.76
C LEU A 121 -3.47 -11.17 -2.45
N TRP A 122 -2.24 -10.91 -2.00
CA TRP A 122 -1.05 -11.60 -2.49
C TRP A 122 -1.13 -13.11 -2.22
N LEU A 123 -1.48 -13.50 -0.99
CA LEU A 123 -1.59 -14.91 -0.60
C LEU A 123 -2.67 -15.63 -1.41
N ALA A 124 -3.84 -15.01 -1.57
CA ALA A 124 -4.91 -15.53 -2.39
C ALA A 124 -4.44 -15.74 -3.84
N ALA A 125 -3.80 -14.73 -4.44
CA ALA A 125 -3.27 -14.83 -5.80
C ALA A 125 -2.23 -15.95 -5.95
N ARG A 126 -1.34 -16.14 -4.95
CA ARG A 126 -0.36 -17.24 -4.94
C ARG A 126 -1.02 -18.61 -4.85
N ILE A 127 -2.02 -18.77 -4.00
CA ILE A 127 -2.77 -20.04 -3.86
C ILE A 127 -3.51 -20.36 -5.17
N THR A 128 -4.19 -19.37 -5.75
CA THR A 128 -4.93 -19.53 -7.01
C THR A 128 -3.98 -19.82 -8.19
N LEU A 129 -2.80 -19.21 -8.22
CA LEU A 129 -1.75 -19.50 -9.20
C LEU A 129 -1.24 -20.94 -9.06
N ALA A 130 -0.89 -21.37 -7.85
CA ALA A 130 -0.45 -22.74 -7.58
C ALA A 130 -1.52 -23.78 -7.92
N SER A 131 -2.79 -23.40 -7.84
CA SER A 131 -3.93 -24.24 -8.23
C SER A 131 -4.20 -24.27 -9.74
N GLY A 132 -3.45 -23.51 -10.56
CA GLY A 132 -3.67 -23.39 -12.01
C GLY A 132 -4.97 -22.67 -12.37
N ARG A 133 -5.58 -21.93 -11.42
CA ARG A 133 -6.88 -21.26 -11.60
C ARG A 133 -6.75 -19.75 -11.76
N LEU A 134 -5.54 -19.19 -11.71
CA LEU A 134 -5.36 -17.75 -11.83
C LEU A 134 -5.51 -17.37 -13.31
N PRO A 135 -6.55 -16.61 -13.69
CA PRO A 135 -6.79 -16.29 -15.10
C PRO A 135 -5.80 -15.26 -15.65
N ARG A 136 -5.22 -14.45 -14.75
CA ARG A 136 -4.25 -13.41 -15.05
C ARG A 136 -2.82 -13.97 -14.97
N PRO A 137 -1.95 -13.74 -15.97
CA PRO A 137 -0.52 -14.01 -15.84
C PRO A 137 0.08 -13.27 -14.65
N TRP A 138 0.99 -13.91 -13.91
CA TRP A 138 1.59 -13.28 -12.73
C TRP A 138 2.27 -11.95 -13.12
N PRO A 139 1.86 -10.81 -12.54
CA PRO A 139 2.33 -9.52 -13.00
C PRO A 139 3.76 -9.22 -12.55
N ASP A 140 4.46 -8.42 -13.33
CA ASP A 140 5.74 -7.86 -12.94
C ASP A 140 5.58 -6.73 -11.91
N ILE A 141 5.53 -7.08 -10.61
CA ILE A 141 5.24 -6.14 -9.52
C ILE A 141 6.21 -4.93 -9.49
N PRO A 142 7.55 -5.09 -9.58
CA PRO A 142 8.44 -3.93 -9.63
C PRO A 142 8.27 -3.03 -10.86
N ALA A 143 7.57 -3.46 -11.91
CA ALA A 143 7.24 -2.62 -13.05
C ALA A 143 5.93 -1.80 -12.85
N MET A 144 5.22 -1.98 -11.74
CA MET A 144 3.97 -1.28 -11.47
C MET A 144 4.14 0.25 -11.50
N ARG A 145 3.14 0.97 -12.01
CA ARG A 145 3.09 2.43 -12.08
C ARG A 145 1.81 2.95 -11.44
N TYR A 146 1.89 4.07 -10.72
CA TYR A 146 0.69 4.75 -10.21
C TYR A 146 0.11 5.71 -11.26
N PRO A 147 -1.20 6.02 -11.17
CA PRO A 147 -1.79 7.12 -11.93
C PRO A 147 -1.03 8.43 -11.67
N ARG A 148 -0.91 9.29 -12.68
CA ARG A 148 -0.22 10.59 -12.56
C ARG A 148 -0.81 11.51 -11.49
N SER A 149 -2.08 11.31 -11.13
CA SER A 149 -2.77 12.06 -10.08
C SER A 149 -2.50 11.53 -8.66
N ALA A 150 -1.93 10.34 -8.50
CA ALA A 150 -1.72 9.73 -7.18
C ALA A 150 -0.90 10.60 -6.21
N PRO A 151 0.15 11.35 -6.64
CA PRO A 151 0.90 12.20 -5.72
C PRO A 151 0.04 13.34 -5.16
N LEU A 152 -0.91 13.84 -5.96
CA LEU A 152 -1.84 14.89 -5.55
C LEU A 152 -2.78 14.41 -4.45
N VAL A 153 -3.15 13.12 -4.47
CA VAL A 153 -4.01 12.53 -3.42
C VAL A 153 -3.26 12.45 -2.09
N LEU A 154 -1.99 12.01 -2.09
CA LEU A 154 -1.16 12.04 -0.90
C LEU A 154 -0.98 13.49 -0.40
N ALA A 155 -0.62 14.41 -1.28
CA ALA A 155 -0.42 15.81 -0.92
C ALA A 155 -1.68 16.44 -0.32
N ALA A 156 -2.85 16.18 -0.92
CA ALA A 156 -4.13 16.65 -0.38
C ALA A 156 -4.45 16.02 0.97
N ALA A 157 -4.28 14.70 1.12
CA ALA A 157 -4.50 14.03 2.41
C ALA A 157 -3.58 14.56 3.51
N SER A 158 -2.30 14.79 3.20
CA SER A 158 -1.34 15.41 4.13
C SER A 158 -1.67 16.88 4.42
N ALA A 159 -2.15 17.65 3.44
CA ALA A 159 -2.55 19.05 3.68
C ALA A 159 -3.81 19.16 4.55
N LEU A 160 -4.72 18.19 4.45
CA LEU A 160 -5.94 18.17 5.26
C LEU A 160 -5.67 17.81 6.73
N THR A 161 -4.49 17.31 7.10
CA THR A 161 -4.13 17.07 8.51
C THR A 161 -3.93 18.36 9.30
N PHE A 162 -3.74 19.50 8.62
CA PHE A 162 -3.66 20.81 9.26
C PHE A 162 -5.02 21.38 9.68
N LEU A 163 -6.14 20.76 9.25
CA LEU A 163 -7.46 21.10 9.75
C LEU A 163 -7.58 20.72 11.24
N PRO A 164 -8.44 21.40 12.02
CA PRO A 164 -8.67 21.01 13.40
C PRO A 164 -9.60 19.81 13.53
N GLY A 165 -9.52 19.14 14.68
CA GLY A 165 -10.51 18.17 15.13
C GLY A 165 -10.54 16.88 14.31
N TYR A 166 -11.75 16.33 14.14
CA TYR A 166 -11.95 15.00 13.57
C TYR A 166 -11.52 14.89 12.09
N ALA A 167 -11.62 15.99 11.35
CA ALA A 167 -11.15 16.04 9.96
C ALA A 167 -9.65 15.76 9.86
N ALA A 168 -8.85 16.25 10.81
CA ALA A 168 -7.41 16.02 10.89
C ALA A 168 -7.09 14.53 11.05
N LEU A 169 -7.85 13.83 11.90
CA LEU A 169 -7.69 12.41 12.18
C LEU A 169 -8.07 11.54 10.97
N GLY A 170 -9.17 11.89 10.28
CA GLY A 170 -9.53 11.22 9.03
C GLY A 170 -8.50 11.43 7.92
N ALA A 171 -7.98 12.64 7.81
CA ALA A 171 -6.92 12.97 6.87
C ALA A 171 -5.62 12.23 7.20
N SER A 172 -5.26 12.07 8.47
CA SER A 172 -4.05 11.36 8.88
C SER A 172 -4.13 9.86 8.56
N ALA A 173 -5.31 9.24 8.68
CA ALA A 173 -5.54 7.86 8.23
C ALA A 173 -5.25 7.67 6.73
N LEU A 174 -5.82 8.54 5.89
CA LEU A 174 -5.58 8.53 4.44
C LEU A 174 -4.10 8.82 4.13
N SER A 175 -3.53 9.85 4.75
CA SER A 175 -2.12 10.23 4.56
C SER A 175 -1.19 9.07 4.90
N GLY A 176 -1.44 8.33 6.00
CA GLY A 176 -0.64 7.17 6.39
C GLY A 176 -0.71 6.01 5.38
N ALA A 177 -1.91 5.69 4.89
CA ALA A 177 -2.08 4.62 3.90
C ALA A 177 -1.44 4.99 2.55
N PHE A 178 -1.64 6.22 2.07
CA PHE A 178 -1.02 6.68 0.83
C PHE A 178 0.50 6.85 0.96
N TYR A 179 1.00 7.30 2.11
CA TYR A 179 2.43 7.29 2.41
C TYR A 179 3.01 5.89 2.24
N PHE A 180 2.36 4.88 2.82
CA PHE A 180 2.80 3.50 2.68
C PHE A 180 2.74 2.99 1.23
N ALA A 181 1.72 3.38 0.46
CA ALA A 181 1.69 3.11 -0.98
C ALA A 181 2.97 3.66 -1.66
N TYR A 182 3.38 4.89 -1.32
CA TYR A 182 4.61 5.45 -1.87
C TYR A 182 5.89 4.78 -1.38
N VAL A 183 5.92 4.26 -0.15
CA VAL A 183 7.00 3.36 0.30
C VAL A 183 7.07 2.11 -0.60
N LEU A 184 5.94 1.46 -0.87
CA LEU A 184 5.88 0.31 -1.77
C LEU A 184 6.32 0.66 -3.20
N MET A 185 5.98 1.85 -3.69
CA MET A 185 6.44 2.32 -5.00
C MET A 185 7.96 2.55 -5.02
N GLY A 186 8.53 3.20 -4.00
CA GLY A 186 9.97 3.38 -3.90
C GLY A 186 10.72 2.05 -3.84
N LEU A 187 10.18 1.08 -3.09
CA LEU A 187 10.70 -0.29 -3.07
C LEU A 187 10.64 -0.93 -4.47
N ALA A 188 9.53 -0.78 -5.19
CA ALA A 188 9.40 -1.27 -6.55
C ALA A 188 10.42 -0.64 -7.51
N VAL A 189 10.69 0.67 -7.37
CA VAL A 189 11.73 1.37 -8.14
C VAL A 189 13.10 0.75 -7.87
N ILE A 190 13.48 0.58 -6.60
CA ILE A 190 14.78 -0.02 -6.23
C ILE A 190 14.88 -1.47 -6.76
N HIS A 191 13.80 -2.25 -6.63
CA HIS A 191 13.77 -3.62 -7.16
C HIS A 191 13.88 -3.68 -8.68
N TYR A 192 13.38 -2.67 -9.39
CA TYR A 192 13.44 -2.57 -10.84
C TYR A 192 14.84 -2.18 -11.32
N ILE A 193 15.42 -1.10 -10.79
CA ILE A 193 16.71 -0.56 -11.26
C ILE A 193 17.89 -1.47 -10.91
N THR A 194 17.77 -2.28 -9.85
CA THR A 194 18.79 -3.27 -9.46
C THR A 194 18.70 -4.57 -10.27
N ARG A 195 17.84 -4.68 -11.29
CA ARG A 195 17.73 -5.90 -12.12
C ARG A 195 18.96 -6.11 -13.00
N GLY A 196 19.36 -7.37 -13.14
CA GLY A 196 20.53 -7.77 -13.94
C GLY A 196 21.87 -7.36 -13.33
N GLN A 197 21.88 -6.71 -12.16
CA GLN A 197 23.11 -6.27 -11.51
C GLN A 197 23.66 -7.39 -10.61
N PRO A 198 24.97 -7.71 -10.69
CA PRO A 198 25.57 -8.75 -9.85
C PRO A 198 25.56 -8.38 -8.36
N TRP A 199 25.57 -7.08 -8.03
CA TRP A 199 25.52 -6.57 -6.66
C TRP A 199 24.10 -6.49 -6.06
N ARG A 200 23.07 -6.87 -6.81
CA ARG A 200 21.66 -6.79 -6.39
C ARG A 200 21.39 -7.40 -5.01
N PRO A 201 21.88 -8.62 -4.66
CA PRO A 201 21.60 -9.21 -3.36
C PRO A 201 22.09 -8.32 -2.21
N PHE A 202 23.32 -7.78 -2.31
CA PHE A 202 23.90 -6.92 -1.29
C PHE A 202 23.10 -5.63 -1.11
N ALA A 203 22.68 -4.98 -2.19
CA ALA A 203 21.87 -3.77 -2.10
C ALA A 203 20.49 -4.01 -1.50
N LEU A 204 19.83 -5.13 -1.83
CA LEU A 204 18.53 -5.45 -1.23
C LEU A 204 18.67 -5.83 0.25
N TRP A 205 19.70 -6.57 0.63
CA TRP A 205 20.01 -6.84 2.04
C TRP A 205 20.23 -5.54 2.82
N ALA A 206 21.06 -4.63 2.28
CA ALA A 206 21.31 -3.33 2.90
C ALA A 206 20.04 -2.49 3.00
N LEU A 207 19.20 -2.47 1.96
CA LEU A 207 17.92 -1.77 1.96
C LEU A 207 16.99 -2.26 3.08
N TYR A 208 16.80 -3.58 3.19
CA TYR A 208 15.92 -4.15 4.21
C TYR A 208 16.51 -4.05 5.62
N ALA A 209 17.82 -4.18 5.78
CA ALA A 209 18.49 -3.92 7.06
C ALA A 209 18.33 -2.44 7.47
N ALA A 210 18.50 -1.50 6.54
CA ALA A 210 18.31 -0.08 6.80
C ALA A 210 16.85 0.25 7.16
N LEU A 211 15.88 -0.38 6.49
CA LEU A 211 14.47 -0.28 6.88
C LEU A 211 14.18 -0.83 8.27
N LEU A 212 14.83 -1.93 8.67
CA LEU A 212 14.64 -2.52 9.99
C LEU A 212 15.28 -1.69 11.11
N ILE A 213 16.48 -1.12 10.86
CA ILE A 213 17.26 -0.39 11.87
C ILE A 213 16.83 1.08 11.98
N LEU A 214 16.66 1.76 10.84
CA LEU A 214 16.40 3.21 10.79
C LEU A 214 14.91 3.54 10.58
N ASN A 215 14.09 2.53 10.25
CA ASN A 215 12.63 2.56 10.10
C ASN A 215 12.07 3.83 9.44
N THR A 216 11.61 4.79 10.25
CA THR A 216 10.94 6.00 9.77
C THR A 216 11.83 6.85 8.87
N GLY A 217 13.12 7.03 9.19
CA GLY A 217 14.00 7.89 8.39
C GLY A 217 14.22 7.36 6.96
N VAL A 218 14.49 6.07 6.84
CA VAL A 218 14.72 5.42 5.53
C VAL A 218 13.44 5.29 4.73
N SER A 219 12.32 4.98 5.38
CA SER A 219 11.03 4.87 4.67
C SER A 219 10.60 6.19 4.03
N VAL A 220 10.91 7.35 4.64
CA VAL A 220 10.65 8.66 4.03
C VAL A 220 11.45 8.83 2.74
N LEU A 221 12.75 8.51 2.74
CA LEU A 221 13.59 8.60 1.54
C LEU A 221 13.07 7.69 0.41
N ILE A 222 12.62 6.48 0.77
CA ILE A 222 12.03 5.54 -0.18
C ILE A 222 10.69 6.07 -0.73
N ALA A 223 9.84 6.63 0.12
CA ALA A 223 8.58 7.24 -0.31
C ALA A 223 8.82 8.40 -1.27
N LEU A 224 9.80 9.27 -0.97
CA LEU A 224 10.22 10.36 -1.86
C LEU A 224 10.71 9.86 -3.21
N LEU A 225 11.48 8.76 -3.24
CA LEU A 225 11.87 8.11 -4.49
C LEU A 225 10.66 7.60 -5.28
N GLY A 226 9.66 7.02 -4.60
CA GLY A 226 8.41 6.59 -5.23
C GLY A 226 7.60 7.76 -5.81
N ILE A 227 7.57 8.90 -5.11
CA ILE A 227 6.94 10.14 -5.58
C ILE A 227 7.71 10.66 -6.81
N ALA A 228 9.04 10.69 -6.76
CA ALA A 228 9.88 11.15 -7.86
C ALA A 228 9.67 10.34 -9.15
N ASP A 229 9.50 9.01 -9.06
CA ASP A 229 9.19 8.15 -10.22
C ASP A 229 7.85 8.48 -10.91
N SER A 230 6.93 9.18 -10.22
CA SER A 230 5.67 9.64 -10.81
C SER A 230 5.87 10.83 -11.77
N PHE A 231 6.96 11.59 -11.58
CA PHE A 231 7.28 12.78 -12.37
C PHE A 231 8.43 12.54 -13.36
N VAL A 232 9.40 11.72 -12.96
CA VAL A 232 10.59 11.39 -13.75
C VAL A 232 10.52 9.91 -14.13
N SER A 233 10.74 9.60 -15.41
CA SER A 233 10.82 8.20 -15.88
C SER A 233 12.13 7.54 -15.44
N ILE A 234 12.28 7.28 -14.13
CA ILE A 234 13.49 6.68 -13.54
C ILE A 234 13.70 5.26 -14.07
N ARG A 235 12.61 4.51 -14.22
CA ARG A 235 12.62 3.17 -14.81
C ARG A 235 12.45 3.25 -16.33
N LYS A 236 13.37 2.64 -17.09
CA LYS A 236 13.25 2.50 -18.55
C LYS A 236 11.98 1.74 -18.88
N SER A 237 11.23 2.16 -19.89
CA SER A 237 10.10 1.36 -20.39
C SER A 237 10.62 0.04 -20.97
N PRO A 238 9.94 -1.09 -20.77
CA PRO A 238 10.23 -2.30 -21.55
C PRO A 238 10.20 -1.96 -23.05
N PRO A 239 11.07 -2.58 -23.88
CA PRO A 239 10.96 -2.45 -25.32
C PRO A 239 9.53 -2.81 -25.73
N SER A 240 8.88 -1.96 -26.54
CA SER A 240 7.63 -2.32 -27.20
C SER A 240 7.89 -3.59 -28.01
N GLY A 241 7.34 -4.71 -27.54
CA GLY A 241 7.42 -5.99 -28.26
C GLY A 241 6.76 -5.87 -29.64
N PRO A 242 7.07 -6.79 -30.56
CA PRO A 242 6.42 -6.82 -31.86
C PRO A 242 4.89 -6.84 -31.70
N PRO A 243 4.13 -6.22 -32.63
CA PRO A 243 2.67 -6.32 -32.61
C PRO A 243 2.23 -7.78 -32.50
N PRO A 244 1.14 -8.09 -31.77
CA PRO A 244 0.63 -9.44 -31.73
C PRO A 244 0.40 -9.92 -33.18
N THR A 245 1.08 -10.97 -33.58
CA THR A 245 0.83 -11.62 -34.86
C THR A 245 -0.59 -12.15 -34.82
N ASN A 246 -1.44 -11.67 -35.73
CA ASN A 246 -2.80 -12.16 -35.88
C ASN A 246 -2.80 -13.71 -35.89
N PRO A 247 -3.74 -14.38 -35.19
CA PRO A 247 -3.92 -15.80 -35.36
C PRO A 247 -4.21 -16.09 -36.86
N PRO A 248 -3.67 -17.17 -37.43
CA PRO A 248 -3.99 -17.55 -38.81
C PRO A 248 -5.50 -17.77 -38.95
N ALA A 249 -6.12 -17.05 -39.89
CA ALA A 249 -7.52 -17.24 -40.27
C ALA A 249 -7.73 -18.61 -40.96
N PRO A 250 -8.95 -19.18 -40.91
CA PRO A 250 -9.19 -20.62 -40.92
C PRO A 250 -9.06 -21.26 -42.30
N GLY A 251 -8.79 -22.57 -42.30
CA GLY A 251 -8.56 -23.37 -43.50
C GLY A 251 -9.65 -23.22 -44.58
N SER A 252 -9.20 -22.84 -45.78
CA SER A 252 -9.89 -23.14 -47.02
C SER A 252 -9.21 -24.35 -47.67
N ARG A 253 -9.56 -25.57 -47.24
CA ARG A 253 -9.42 -26.72 -48.13
C ARG A 253 -10.70 -26.78 -48.95
N GLY A 254 -10.63 -26.19 -50.13
CA GLY A 254 -11.60 -26.38 -51.18
C GLY A 254 -11.70 -27.86 -51.56
N THR A 255 -12.93 -28.22 -51.90
CA THR A 255 -13.41 -29.46 -52.54
C THR A 255 -12.52 -29.97 -53.66
#